data_AF-A0A961JD94-F1
#
_entry.id   AF-A0A961JD94-F1
#
_cell.length_a   1.000
_cell.length_b   1.000
_cell.length_c   1.000
_cell.angle_alpha   90.00
_cell.angle_beta   90.00
_cell.angle_gamma   90.00
#
_symmetry.space_group_name_H-M   'P 1'
#
loop_
_entity.id
_entity.type
_entity.pdbx_description
1 polymer ?
#
loop_
_entity_poly.entity_id
_entity_poly.type
_entity_poly.pdbx_seq_one_letter_code
_entity_poly.pdbx_strand_id
1 'polypeptide(L)'
;MKHALLDRAPHRPDTGQPLVGPLRLARGRVHEAHGPARHTLALMLARAMEGAVFWVAPVWAPERLYPPGLVNLGVNPGRITFAHARHATDILWTLEEILRSGAVGLVVGDLPGPPGLTPMRRLQLAAEAGA
;
A
#
# COMPACT_ATOMS: atom_id res chain seq x y z
N MET A 1 -34.96 -4.53 -12.71
CA MET A 1 -33.57 -4.89 -12.35
C MET A 1 -32.64 -4.21 -13.34
N LYS A 2 -31.83 -3.23 -12.90
CA LYS A 2 -30.85 -2.58 -13.78
C LYS A 2 -29.70 -3.56 -14.02
N HIS A 3 -29.59 -4.08 -15.23
CA HIS A 3 -28.39 -4.77 -15.68
C HIS A 3 -27.22 -3.78 -15.55
N ALA A 4 -26.20 -4.13 -14.76
CA ALA A 4 -24.94 -3.42 -14.77
C ALA A 4 -24.32 -3.63 -16.16
N LEU A 5 -24.57 -2.70 -17.07
CA LEU A 5 -23.81 -2.57 -18.30
C LEU A 5 -22.36 -2.37 -17.89
N LEU A 6 -21.47 -3.23 -18.36
CA LEU A 6 -20.04 -2.97 -18.36
C LEU A 6 -19.84 -1.69 -19.19
N ASP A 7 -19.75 -0.55 -18.51
CA ASP A 7 -19.40 0.71 -19.14
C ASP A 7 -18.02 0.53 -19.78
N ARG A 8 -17.95 0.75 -21.09
CA ARG A 8 -16.72 0.73 -21.89
C ARG A 8 -16.04 2.10 -21.87
N ALA A 9 -16.34 2.95 -20.88
CA ALA A 9 -15.63 4.19 -20.67
C ALA A 9 -14.12 3.90 -20.61
N PRO A 10 -13.31 4.51 -21.49
CA PRO A 10 -11.88 4.29 -21.51
C PRO A 10 -11.31 4.67 -20.14
N HIS A 11 -10.48 3.78 -19.58
CA HIS A 11 -9.70 4.05 -18.39
C HIS A 11 -9.00 5.40 -18.56
N ARG A 12 -9.41 6.41 -17.77
CA ARG A 12 -8.71 7.70 -17.74
C ARG A 12 -7.24 7.39 -17.46
N PRO A 13 -6.29 7.92 -18.25
CA PRO A 13 -4.88 7.73 -17.97
C PRO A 13 -4.59 8.43 -16.65
N ASP A 14 -4.59 7.66 -15.57
CA ASP A 14 -3.95 8.08 -14.35
C ASP A 14 -2.49 8.30 -14.71
N THR A 15 -2.04 9.54 -14.60
CA THR A 15 -0.63 9.85 -14.80
C THR A 15 0.23 9.03 -13.85
N GLY A 16 -0.33 8.45 -12.78
CA GLY A 16 0.35 7.53 -11.88
C GLY A 16 1.24 8.29 -10.91
N GLN A 17 1.45 7.68 -9.75
CA GLN A 17 2.36 8.16 -8.73
C GLN A 17 3.82 7.98 -9.22
N PRO A 18 4.60 9.07 -9.38
CA PRO A 18 6.02 8.95 -9.73
C PRO A 18 6.79 8.14 -8.68
N LEU A 19 7.74 7.33 -9.13
CA LEU A 19 8.61 6.53 -8.27
C LEU A 19 10.10 6.80 -8.51
N VAL A 20 10.64 6.39 -9.67
CA VAL A 20 12.07 6.57 -10.03
C VAL A 20 12.20 6.80 -11.53
N GLY A 21 12.85 7.89 -11.92
CA GLY A 21 13.04 8.23 -13.33
C GLY A 21 11.69 8.27 -14.08
N PRO A 22 11.52 7.53 -15.18
CA PRO A 22 10.24 7.45 -15.89
C PRO A 22 9.23 6.48 -15.25
N LEU A 23 9.60 5.70 -14.22
CA LEU A 23 8.74 4.70 -13.62
C LEU A 23 7.65 5.34 -12.75
N ARG A 24 6.42 4.90 -12.96
CA ARG A 24 5.21 5.39 -12.27
C ARG A 24 4.36 4.21 -11.82
N LEU A 25 3.71 4.33 -10.68
CA LEU A 25 2.78 3.36 -10.13
C LEU A 25 1.35 3.86 -10.32
N ALA A 26 0.46 3.02 -10.84
CA ALA A 26 -0.96 3.35 -10.91
C ALA A 26 -1.53 3.60 -9.50
N ARG A 27 -2.30 4.66 -9.33
CA ARG A 27 -3.01 4.99 -8.09
C ARG A 27 -4.27 4.13 -7.95
N GLY A 28 -4.75 3.95 -6.73
CA GLY A 28 -5.91 3.08 -6.46
C GLY A 28 -5.68 1.62 -6.91
N ARG A 29 -4.42 1.18 -6.90
CA ARG A 29 -3.97 -0.17 -7.28
C ARG A 29 -3.04 -0.74 -6.24
N VAL A 30 -3.04 -2.07 -6.14
CA VAL A 30 -2.09 -2.81 -5.30
C VAL A 30 -0.85 -3.14 -6.12
N HIS A 31 0.33 -2.93 -5.51
CA HIS A 31 1.62 -3.26 -6.10
C HIS A 31 2.38 -4.19 -5.15
N GLU A 32 2.92 -5.28 -5.70
CA GLU A 32 3.68 -6.27 -4.94
C GLU A 32 5.17 -6.14 -5.24
N ALA A 33 6.01 -6.06 -4.20
CA ALA A 33 7.45 -5.88 -4.32
C ALA A 33 8.19 -6.94 -3.51
N HIS A 34 9.14 -7.61 -4.17
CA HIS A 34 9.97 -8.68 -3.57
C HIS A 34 11.45 -8.33 -3.66
N GLY A 35 12.23 -8.95 -2.77
CA GLY A 35 13.69 -8.81 -2.72
C GLY A 35 14.19 -7.93 -1.58
N PRO A 36 15.52 -7.72 -1.50
CA PRO A 36 16.16 -7.05 -0.37
C PRO A 36 15.86 -5.55 -0.29
N ALA A 37 15.49 -4.91 -1.40
CA ALA A 37 15.19 -3.48 -1.45
C ALA A 37 13.70 -3.14 -1.24
N ARG A 38 12.83 -4.11 -0.92
CA ARG A 38 11.37 -3.91 -0.87
C ARG A 38 10.93 -2.84 0.13
N HIS A 39 11.56 -2.77 1.31
CA HIS A 39 11.25 -1.74 2.31
C HIS A 39 11.73 -0.37 1.85
N THR A 40 12.92 -0.29 1.26
CA THR A 40 13.45 0.96 0.68
C THR A 40 12.55 1.46 -0.44
N LEU A 41 12.06 0.58 -1.32
CA LEU A 41 11.12 0.93 -2.38
C LEU A 41 9.82 1.52 -1.81
N ALA A 42 9.25 0.87 -0.80
CA ALA A 42 8.05 1.36 -0.12
C ALA A 42 8.27 2.73 0.55
N LEU A 43 9.45 2.94 1.15
CA LEU A 43 9.83 4.22 1.75
C LEU A 43 10.08 5.32 0.72
N MET A 44 10.67 5.01 -0.43
CA MET A 44 10.80 5.95 -1.55
C MET A 44 9.42 6.39 -2.06
N LEU A 45 8.47 5.47 -2.14
CA LEU A 45 7.08 5.81 -2.48
C LEU A 45 6.45 6.70 -1.40
N ALA A 46 6.59 6.34 -0.11
CA ALA A 46 6.10 7.14 1.01
C ALA A 46 6.68 8.57 1.06
N ARG A 47 7.94 8.72 0.65
CA ARG A 47 8.60 10.03 0.47
C ARG A 47 7.98 10.83 -0.68
N ALA A 48 7.69 10.18 -1.79
CA ALA A 48 7.17 10.83 -3.00
C ALA A 48 5.68 11.19 -2.92
N MET A 49 4.99 10.75 -1.87
CA MET A 49 3.56 10.98 -1.64
C MET A 49 3.33 11.96 -0.49
N GLU A 50 2.11 12.50 -0.42
CA GLU A 50 1.63 13.32 0.69
C GLU A 50 0.58 12.58 1.54
N GLY A 51 0.24 13.12 2.71
CA GLY A 51 -0.75 12.55 3.61
C GLY A 51 -0.21 11.51 4.61
N ALA A 52 -1.14 10.84 5.29
CA ALA A 52 -0.84 9.78 6.25
C ALA A 52 -0.45 8.48 5.53
N VAL A 53 0.50 7.75 6.13
CA VAL A 53 0.97 6.45 5.67
C VAL A 53 0.73 5.43 6.77
N PHE A 54 0.14 4.28 6.43
CA PHE A 54 0.07 3.17 7.35
C PHE A 54 1.09 2.10 6.98
N TRP A 55 1.76 1.55 7.98
CA TRP A 55 2.67 0.42 7.84
C TRP A 55 2.18 -0.73 8.69
N VAL A 56 1.66 -1.77 8.04
CA VAL A 56 1.09 -2.95 8.71
C VAL A 56 2.09 -4.09 8.62
N ALA A 57 2.55 -4.58 9.77
CA ALA A 57 3.56 -5.63 9.87
C ALA A 57 3.16 -6.72 10.87
N PRO A 58 3.70 -7.94 10.79
CA PRO A 58 3.47 -8.95 11.81
C PRO A 58 4.17 -8.57 13.11
N VAL A 59 3.56 -8.87 14.27
CA VAL A 59 4.21 -8.65 15.57
C VAL A 59 5.50 -9.47 15.75
N TRP A 60 5.63 -10.58 15.02
CA TRP A 60 6.80 -11.48 15.03
C TRP A 60 7.83 -11.17 13.93
N ALA A 61 7.70 -10.05 13.19
CA ALA A 61 8.75 -9.60 12.30
C ALA A 61 10.06 -9.39 13.10
N PRO A 62 11.17 -10.01 12.70
CA PRO A 62 12.46 -9.81 13.37
C PRO A 62 13.01 -8.41 13.14
N GLU A 63 12.66 -7.82 12.00
CA GLU A 63 13.11 -6.50 11.57
C GLU A 63 11.97 -5.49 11.76
N ARG A 64 12.35 -4.27 12.16
CA ARG A 64 11.43 -3.14 12.27
C ARG A 64 12.08 -1.92 11.64
N LEU A 65 11.25 -1.07 11.03
CA LEU A 65 11.72 0.23 10.58
C LEU A 65 12.23 1.03 11.78
N TYR A 66 13.43 1.59 11.65
CA TYR A 66 14.01 2.50 12.63
C TYR A 66 13.60 3.93 12.31
N PRO A 67 12.69 4.57 13.09
CA PRO A 67 12.10 5.86 12.71
C PRO A 67 13.12 6.99 12.51
N PRO A 68 14.17 7.14 13.33
CA PRO A 68 15.21 8.14 13.06
C PRO A 68 15.95 7.92 11.74
N GLY A 69 16.10 6.67 11.29
CA GLY A 69 16.70 6.34 9.98
C GLY A 69 15.83 6.81 8.80
N LEU A 70 14.51 6.91 8.99
CA LEU A 70 13.59 7.38 7.95
C LEU A 70 13.81 8.87 7.62
N VAL A 71 14.22 9.67 8.61
CA VAL A 71 14.54 11.09 8.43
C VAL A 71 15.69 11.25 7.43
N ASN A 72 16.72 10.39 7.51
CA ASN A 72 17.85 10.39 6.59
C ASN A 72 17.45 10.02 5.15
N LEU A 73 16.33 9.30 4.98
CA LEU A 73 15.77 8.99 3.67
C LEU A 73 14.82 10.09 3.14
N GLY A 74 14.57 11.14 3.93
CA GLY A 74 13.64 12.22 3.59
C GLY A 74 12.17 11.88 3.86
N VAL A 75 11.89 10.85 4.68
CA VAL A 75 10.54 10.47 5.08
C VAL A 75 10.26 11.04 6.47
N ASN A 76 9.20 11.84 6.61
CA ASN A 76 8.76 12.33 7.92
C ASN A 76 8.15 11.17 8.75
N PRO A 77 8.78 10.72 9.85
CA PRO A 77 8.25 9.61 10.64
C PRO A 77 6.89 9.92 11.28
N GLY A 78 6.60 11.19 11.55
CA GLY A 78 5.34 11.63 12.16
C GLY A 78 4.11 11.40 11.29
N ARG A 79 4.28 11.03 10.01
CA ARG A 79 3.17 10.66 9.12
C ARG A 79 2.90 9.16 9.07
N ILE A 80 3.77 8.34 9.65
CA ILE A 80 3.67 6.89 9.58
C ILE A 80 3.00 6.36 10.85
N THR A 81 1.86 5.71 10.67
CA THR A 81 1.20 4.94 11.72
C THR A 81 1.55 3.47 11.55
N PHE A 82 2.17 2.89 12.58
CA PHE A 82 2.53 1.48 12.60
C PHE A 82 1.40 0.65 13.22
N ALA A 83 0.89 -0.33 12.46
CA ALA A 83 -0.05 -1.32 12.95
C ALA A 83 0.65 -2.69 12.97
N HIS A 84 0.59 -3.38 14.10
CA HIS A 84 1.18 -4.72 14.22
C HIS A 84 0.10 -5.77 14.43
N ALA A 85 0.03 -6.75 13.54
CA ALA A 85 -1.01 -7.77 13.56
C ALA A 85 -0.49 -9.11 14.07
N ARG A 86 -1.36 -9.92 14.70
CA ARG A 86 -1.03 -11.22 15.31
C ARG A 86 -1.13 -12.42 14.37
N HIS A 87 -1.82 -12.27 13.24
CA HIS A 87 -1.91 -13.31 12.21
C HIS A 87 -1.74 -12.70 10.81
N ALA A 88 -1.22 -13.47 9.86
CA ALA A 88 -1.03 -12.98 8.48
C ALA A 88 -2.35 -12.57 7.83
N THR A 89 -3.45 -13.26 8.17
CA THR A 89 -4.82 -12.90 7.75
C THR A 89 -5.25 -11.54 8.28
N ASP A 90 -4.85 -11.20 9.50
CA ASP A 90 -5.19 -9.91 10.12
C ASP A 90 -4.45 -8.75 9.46
N ILE A 91 -3.23 -8.99 8.95
CA ILE A 91 -2.50 -8.00 8.15
C ILE A 91 -3.34 -7.66 6.92
N LEU A 92 -3.70 -8.67 6.13
CA LEU A 92 -4.47 -8.48 4.90
C LEU A 92 -5.83 -7.82 5.18
N TRP A 93 -6.53 -8.25 6.23
CA TRP A 93 -7.78 -7.60 6.65
C TRP A 93 -7.58 -6.12 7.02
N THR A 94 -6.53 -5.82 7.79
CA THR A 94 -6.21 -4.43 8.20
C THR A 94 -5.90 -3.55 6.98
N LEU A 95 -5.15 -4.08 6.01
CA LEU A 95 -4.88 -3.38 4.74
C LEU A 95 -6.18 -3.08 3.99
N GLU A 96 -7.10 -4.05 3.89
CA GLU A 96 -8.38 -3.86 3.23
C GLU A 96 -9.23 -2.76 3.88
N GLU A 97 -9.33 -2.74 5.21
CA GLU A 97 -10.11 -1.73 5.92
C GLU A 97 -9.51 -0.33 5.77
N ILE A 98 -8.18 -0.23 5.86
CA ILE A 98 -7.47 1.04 5.64
C ILE A 98 -7.71 1.54 4.20
N LEU A 99 -7.59 0.67 3.20
CA LEU A 99 -7.85 1.02 1.81
C LEU A 99 -9.30 1.47 1.60
N ARG A 100 -10.27 0.71 2.11
CA ARG A 100 -11.71 0.99 1.96
C ARG A 100 -12.12 2.32 2.62
N SER A 101 -11.41 2.76 3.64
CA SER A 101 -11.69 4.04 4.31
C SER A 101 -11.52 5.26 3.40
N GLY A 102 -10.69 5.17 2.36
CA GLY A 102 -10.30 6.30 1.51
C GLY A 102 -9.54 7.42 2.24
N ALA A 103 -9.16 7.22 3.50
CA ALA A 103 -8.58 8.26 4.35
C ALA A 103 -7.06 8.40 4.22
N VAL A 104 -6.40 7.49 3.50
CA VAL A 104 -4.92 7.42 3.43
C VAL A 104 -4.44 7.44 1.99
N GLY A 105 -3.30 8.10 1.76
CA GLY A 105 -2.67 8.12 0.44
C GLY A 105 -1.91 6.83 0.13
N LEU A 106 -1.39 6.15 1.15
CA LEU A 106 -0.59 4.94 1.02
C LEU A 106 -0.76 4.05 2.25
N VAL A 107 -0.92 2.75 2.02
CA VAL A 107 -0.73 1.72 3.04
C VAL A 107 0.28 0.69 2.55
N VAL A 108 1.21 0.31 3.41
CA VAL A 108 2.24 -0.69 3.16
C VAL A 108 1.94 -1.92 4.02
N GLY A 109 1.85 -3.09 3.39
CA GLY A 109 1.77 -4.38 4.06
C GLY A 109 3.11 -5.10 4.00
N ASP A 110 3.75 -5.29 5.15
CA ASP A 110 4.96 -6.10 5.27
C ASP A 110 4.56 -7.56 5.51
N LEU A 111 4.38 -8.32 4.42
CA LEU A 111 3.87 -9.68 4.47
C LEU A 111 5.00 -10.69 4.66
N PRO A 112 4.79 -11.77 5.46
CA PRO A 112 5.79 -12.83 5.63
C PRO A 112 6.02 -13.67 4.36
N GLY A 113 5.16 -13.53 3.36
CA GLY A 113 5.23 -14.18 2.05
C GLY A 113 4.15 -13.65 1.10
N PRO A 114 4.19 -14.05 -0.17
CA PRO A 114 3.22 -13.60 -1.16
C PRO A 114 1.80 -14.04 -0.78
N PRO A 115 0.80 -13.16 -0.84
CA PRO A 115 -0.58 -13.54 -0.56
C PRO A 115 -1.18 -14.37 -1.70
N GLY A 116 -2.19 -15.17 -1.39
CA GLY A 116 -2.98 -15.87 -2.41
C GLY A 116 -3.77 -14.91 -3.31
N LEU A 117 -4.27 -15.43 -4.44
CA LEU A 117 -5.02 -14.64 -5.43
C LEU A 117 -6.31 -14.03 -4.88
N THR A 118 -7.02 -14.73 -4.00
CA THR A 118 -8.29 -14.23 -3.43
C THR A 118 -8.09 -13.01 -2.53
N PRO A 119 -7.19 -13.03 -1.52
CA PRO A 119 -6.84 -11.81 -0.78
C PRO A 119 -6.31 -10.68 -1.67
N MET A 120 -5.47 -10.98 -2.65
CA MET A 120 -4.96 -9.96 -3.58
C MET A 120 -6.10 -9.27 -4.35
N ARG A 121 -7.09 -10.04 -4.84
CA ARG A 121 -8.27 -9.48 -5.50
C ARG A 121 -9.09 -8.60 -4.56
N ARG A 122 -9.25 -8.99 -3.29
CA ARG A 122 -9.96 -8.17 -2.29
C ARG A 122 -9.24 -6.85 -2.01
N LEU A 123 -7.92 -6.89 -1.86
CA LEU A 123 -7.10 -5.67 -1.71
C LEU A 123 -7.25 -4.75 -2.92
N GLN A 124 -7.26 -5.31 -4.13
CA GLN A 124 -7.45 -4.53 -5.36
C GLN A 124 -8.82 -3.83 -5.41
N LEU A 125 -9.89 -4.54 -5.01
CA LEU A 125 -11.23 -3.96 -4.91
C LEU A 125 -11.33 -2.91 -3.78
N ALA A 126 -10.65 -3.13 -2.66
CA ALA A 126 -10.60 -2.16 -1.56
C ALA A 126 -9.86 -0.88 -1.98
N ALA A 127 -8.75 -1.01 -2.69
CA ALA A 127 -7.99 0.11 -3.24
C ALA A 127 -8.79 0.91 -4.27
N GLU A 128 -9.61 0.24 -5.08
CA GLU A 128 -10.54 0.90 -6.02
C GLU A 128 -11.70 1.60 -5.30
N ALA A 129 -12.23 1.02 -4.22
CA ALA A 129 -13.34 1.58 -3.48
C ALA A 129 -12.97 2.84 -2.69
N GLY A 130 -11.73 2.96 -2.22
CA GLY A 130 -11.23 4.13 -1.50
C GLY A 130 -10.49 5.16 -2.35
N ALA A 131 -10.43 4.99 -3.68
CA ALA A 131 -9.71 5.88 -4.60
C ALA A 131 -10.50 7.14 -4.98
#